data_AF-A0AAP5Y8L2-F1
#
_entry.id   AF-A0AAP5Y8L2-F1
#
_cell.length_a   1.000
_cell.length_b   1.000
_cell.length_c   1.000
_cell.angle_alpha   90.00
_cell.angle_beta   90.00
_cell.angle_gamma   90.00
#
_symmetry.space_group_name_H-M   'P 1'
#
loop_
_entity.id
_entity.type
_entity.pdbx_description
1 polymer ?
#
loop_
_entity_poly.entity_id
_entity_poly.type
_entity_poly.pdbx_seq_one_letter_code
_entity_poly.pdbx_strand_id
1 'polypeptide(L)'
;MEDISLASDLVIYLTTVGILGIFTWVLFVIYLKSKWLKYLEDALDNGVRYYTLNIFLSGHGVLQYGTVFLSTFHAKRYKMLEKRDKVPVHIQRLFVLSFVLFISSASCLLAGVIIHHIYIE
;
A
#
# COMPACT_ATOMS: atom_id res chain seq x y z
N MET A 1 -9.71 35.16 -7.65
CA MET A 1 -8.48 35.28 -6.83
C MET A 1 -8.60 34.45 -5.56
N GLU A 2 -9.74 34.50 -4.87
CA GLU A 2 -10.05 33.64 -3.72
C GLU A 2 -10.07 32.13 -4.08
N ASP A 3 -10.68 31.75 -5.20
CA ASP A 3 -10.72 30.34 -5.64
C ASP A 3 -9.33 29.75 -5.94
N ILE A 4 -8.42 30.56 -6.52
CA ILE A 4 -7.03 30.17 -6.81
C ILE A 4 -6.24 29.99 -5.50
N SER A 5 -6.50 30.84 -4.50
CA SER A 5 -5.90 30.69 -3.16
C SER A 5 -6.35 29.39 -2.50
N LEU A 6 -7.65 29.09 -2.54
CA LEU A 6 -8.21 27.87 -1.93
C LEU A 6 -7.71 26.60 -2.63
N ALA A 7 -7.62 26.61 -3.97
CA ALA A 7 -7.04 25.51 -4.73
C ALA A 7 -5.58 25.26 -4.35
N SER A 8 -4.80 26.33 -4.18
CA SER A 8 -3.39 26.24 -3.78
C SER A 8 -3.22 25.63 -2.38
N ASP A 9 -4.02 26.07 -1.41
CA ASP A 9 -4.01 25.51 -0.05
C ASP A 9 -4.38 24.03 -0.04
N LEU A 10 -5.39 23.63 -0.83
CA LEU A 10 -5.80 22.24 -0.96
C LEU A 10 -4.69 21.38 -1.58
N VAL A 11 -4.00 21.87 -2.61
CA VAL A 11 -2.85 21.16 -3.22
C VAL A 11 -1.74 20.96 -2.20
N ILE A 12 -1.38 21.99 -1.43
CA ILE A 12 -0.35 21.90 -0.36
C ILE A 12 -0.76 20.87 0.69
N TYR A 13 -2.02 20.89 1.13
CA TYR A 13 -2.54 19.94 2.10
C TYR A 13 -2.48 18.49 1.58
N LEU A 14 -3.02 18.23 0.39
CA LEU A 14 -3.07 16.89 -0.21
C LEU A 14 -1.68 16.31 -0.47
N THR A 15 -0.77 17.13 -1.00
CA THR A 15 0.62 16.71 -1.25
C THR A 15 1.37 16.44 0.05
N THR A 16 1.21 17.31 1.07
CA THR A 16 1.84 17.11 2.39
C THR A 16 1.34 15.83 3.06
N VAL A 17 0.02 15.63 3.13
CA VAL A 17 -0.59 14.41 3.72
C VAL A 17 -0.16 13.17 2.94
N GLY A 18 -0.16 13.25 1.61
CA GLY A 18 0.29 12.15 0.75
C GLY A 18 1.75 11.77 0.99
N ILE A 19 2.66 12.76 1.07
CA ILE A 19 4.08 12.51 1.36
C ILE A 19 4.26 11.88 2.74
N LEU A 20 3.64 12.43 3.78
CA LEU A 20 3.71 11.90 5.15
C LEU A 20 3.15 10.47 5.22
N GLY A 21 2.06 10.20 4.50
CA GLY A 21 1.46 8.89 4.37
C GLY A 21 2.39 7.87 3.70
N ILE A 22 3.07 8.25 2.61
CA ILE A 22 4.08 7.40 1.95
C ILE A 22 5.27 7.13 2.87
N PHE A 23 5.80 8.14 3.57
CA PHE A 23 6.87 7.94 4.55
C PHE A 23 6.45 6.95 5.65
N THR A 24 5.25 7.12 6.19
CA THR A 24 4.67 6.21 7.19
C THR A 24 4.53 4.80 6.62
N TRP A 25 4.07 4.68 5.38
CA TRP A 25 3.94 3.39 4.69
C TRP A 25 5.29 2.69 4.52
N VAL A 26 6.36 3.40 4.15
CA VAL A 26 7.71 2.82 4.01
C VAL A 26 8.19 2.24 5.35
N LEU A 27 8.02 2.97 6.46
CA LEU A 27 8.35 2.45 7.79
C LEU A 27 7.53 1.20 8.12
N PHE A 28 6.27 1.17 7.72
CA PHE A 28 5.41 0.02 7.93
C PHE A 28 5.81 -1.17 7.06
N VAL A 29 6.28 -0.96 5.82
CA VAL A 29 6.86 -2.01 4.98
C VAL A 29 8.10 -2.61 5.62
N ILE A 30 8.99 -1.79 6.20
CA ILE A 30 10.16 -2.29 6.94
C ILE A 30 9.72 -3.18 8.10
N TYR A 31 8.73 -2.75 8.88
CA TYR A 31 8.15 -3.56 9.96
C TYR A 31 7.59 -4.90 9.45
N LEU A 32 6.76 -4.87 8.40
CA LEU A 32 6.15 -6.08 7.83
C LEU A 32 7.19 -7.02 7.22
N LYS A 33 8.21 -6.48 6.55
CA LYS A 33 9.35 -7.24 6.02
C LYS A 33 10.04 -8.01 7.14
N SER A 34 10.37 -7.34 8.24
CA SER A 34 11.11 -7.94 9.36
C SER A 34 10.31 -8.96 10.16
N LYS A 35 8.97 -8.82 10.23
CA LYS A 35 8.13 -9.66 11.10
C LYS A 35 7.31 -10.72 10.38
N TRP A 36 6.70 -10.39 9.24
CA TRP A 36 5.60 -11.17 8.69
C TRP A 36 5.76 -11.57 7.22
N LEU A 37 6.55 -10.83 6.43
CA LEU A 37 6.65 -11.06 5.00
C LEU A 37 7.25 -12.43 4.67
N LYS A 38 8.29 -12.85 5.39
CA LYS A 38 8.89 -14.18 5.25
C LYS A 38 7.87 -15.29 5.56
N TYR A 39 7.06 -15.10 6.60
CA TYR A 39 6.01 -16.04 6.95
C TYR A 39 4.95 -16.17 5.84
N LEU A 40 4.57 -15.07 5.20
CA LEU A 40 3.64 -15.12 4.07
C LEU A 40 4.22 -15.79 2.83
N GLU A 41 5.50 -15.57 2.53
CA GLU A 41 6.19 -16.29 1.45
C GLU A 41 6.20 -17.81 1.71
N ASP A 42 6.33 -18.24 2.96
CA ASP A 42 6.20 -19.67 3.33
C ASP A 42 4.78 -20.18 3.13
N ALA A 43 3.79 -19.44 3.65
CA ALA A 43 2.40 -19.87 3.67
C ALA A 43 1.71 -19.81 2.30
N LEU A 44 2.01 -18.79 1.48
CA LEU A 44 1.30 -18.49 0.24
C LEU A 44 2.10 -18.89 -1.00
N ASP A 45 3.41 -18.68 -0.97
CA ASP A 45 4.33 -18.91 -2.11
C ASP A 45 5.20 -20.17 -1.96
N ASN A 46 4.80 -21.10 -1.09
CA ASN A 46 5.50 -22.37 -0.87
C ASN A 46 7.00 -22.19 -0.53
N GLY A 47 7.35 -21.11 0.16
CA GLY A 47 8.72 -20.83 0.61
C GLY A 47 9.60 -20.08 -0.39
N VAL A 48 9.08 -19.66 -1.54
CA VAL A 48 9.85 -18.86 -2.52
C VAL A 48 10.15 -17.47 -1.96
N ARG A 49 11.44 -17.15 -1.79
CA ARG A 49 11.94 -15.88 -1.23
C ARG A 49 12.16 -14.82 -2.31
N TYR A 50 11.09 -14.21 -2.77
CA TYR A 50 11.17 -13.15 -3.79
C TYR A 50 11.03 -11.75 -3.19
N TYR A 51 9.98 -11.52 -2.41
CA TYR A 51 9.66 -10.23 -1.83
C TYR A 51 10.58 -9.87 -0.65
N THR A 52 11.19 -10.84 0.01
CA THR A 52 12.14 -10.58 1.10
C THR A 52 13.56 -10.20 0.64
N LEU A 53 13.89 -10.29 -0.65
CA LEU A 53 15.27 -10.06 -1.17
C LEU A 53 15.81 -8.64 -0.95
N ASN A 54 14.98 -7.61 -1.14
CA ASN A 54 15.36 -6.22 -0.91
C ASN A 54 14.13 -5.40 -0.49
N ILE A 55 14.32 -4.14 -0.08
CA ILE A 55 13.22 -3.31 0.43
C ILE A 55 12.20 -2.94 -0.65
N PHE A 56 12.65 -2.72 -1.89
CA PHE A 56 11.78 -2.39 -3.02
C PHE A 56 10.82 -3.54 -3.33
N LEU A 57 11.34 -4.76 -3.44
CA LEU A 57 10.52 -5.97 -3.61
C LEU A 57 9.64 -6.23 -2.40
N SER A 58 10.06 -5.86 -1.19
CA SER A 58 9.21 -5.99 0.00
C SER A 58 7.99 -5.06 -0.08
N GLY A 59 8.14 -3.84 -0.59
CA GLY A 59 7.01 -2.96 -0.88
C GLY A 59 6.01 -3.63 -1.82
N HIS A 60 6.49 -4.17 -2.94
CA HIS A 60 5.65 -4.93 -3.87
C HIS A 60 4.95 -6.12 -3.21
N GLY A 61 5.66 -6.91 -2.41
CA GLY A 61 5.09 -8.06 -1.71
C GLY A 61 4.01 -7.66 -0.72
N VAL A 62 4.24 -6.59 0.05
CA VAL A 62 3.25 -6.06 0.99
C VAL A 62 1.97 -5.64 0.28
N LEU A 63 2.07 -4.92 -0.84
CA LEU A 63 0.90 -4.54 -1.64
C LEU A 63 0.21 -5.75 -2.27
N GLN A 64 0.97 -6.69 -2.81
CA GLN A 64 0.46 -7.91 -3.42
C GLN A 64 -0.35 -8.73 -2.41
N TYR A 65 0.23 -9.04 -1.24
CA TYR A 65 -0.46 -9.81 -0.22
C TYR A 65 -1.63 -9.05 0.38
N GLY A 66 -1.51 -7.73 0.60
CA GLY A 66 -2.64 -6.88 0.99
C GLY A 66 -3.82 -7.01 0.03
N THR A 67 -3.54 -7.00 -1.28
CA THR A 67 -4.56 -7.19 -2.33
C THR A 67 -5.14 -8.61 -2.33
N VAL A 68 -4.32 -9.64 -2.09
CA VAL A 68 -4.77 -11.04 -1.95
C VAL A 68 -5.73 -11.19 -0.77
N PHE A 69 -5.47 -10.53 0.36
CA PHE A 69 -6.37 -10.57 1.52
C PHE A 69 -7.64 -9.75 1.28
N LEU A 70 -7.55 -8.62 0.57
CA LEU A 70 -8.69 -7.74 0.30
C LEU A 70 -9.64 -8.29 -0.78
N SER A 71 -9.11 -8.92 -1.83
CA SER A 71 -9.87 -9.29 -3.04
C SER A 71 -9.87 -10.79 -3.29
N THR A 72 -11.07 -11.39 -3.24
CA THR A 72 -11.29 -12.80 -3.61
C THR A 72 -10.92 -13.08 -5.07
N PHE A 73 -11.16 -12.14 -5.99
CA PHE A 73 -10.77 -12.30 -7.39
C PHE A 73 -9.24 -12.37 -7.54
N HIS A 74 -8.52 -11.47 -6.87
CA HIS A 74 -7.04 -11.45 -6.91
C HIS A 74 -6.47 -12.73 -6.28
N ALA A 75 -7.00 -13.14 -5.13
CA ALA A 75 -6.59 -14.39 -4.49
C ALA A 75 -6.81 -15.62 -5.39
N LYS A 76 -7.91 -15.68 -6.15
CA LYS A 76 -8.15 -16.74 -7.15
C LYS A 76 -7.12 -16.69 -8.28
N ARG A 77 -6.86 -15.51 -8.84
CA ARG A 77 -5.88 -15.30 -9.93
C ARG A 77 -4.50 -15.83 -9.57
N TYR A 78 -4.07 -15.63 -8.33
CA TYR A 78 -2.75 -16.08 -7.84
C TYR A 78 -2.78 -17.46 -7.17
N LYS A 79 -3.88 -18.21 -7.25
CA LYS A 79 -4.04 -19.54 -6.62
C LYS A 79 -3.77 -19.53 -5.10
N MET A 80 -4.11 -18.42 -4.44
CA MET A 80 -3.93 -18.18 -3.00
C MET A 80 -5.26 -18.16 -2.23
N LEU A 81 -6.40 -18.36 -2.90
CA LEU A 81 -7.73 -18.24 -2.29
C LEU A 81 -7.90 -19.12 -1.04
N GLU A 82 -7.50 -20.39 -1.10
CA GLU A 82 -7.61 -21.30 0.04
C GLU A 82 -6.43 -21.17 1.01
N LYS A 83 -5.27 -20.74 0.51
CA LYS A 83 -4.05 -20.59 1.32
C LYS A 83 -4.16 -19.43 2.30
N ARG A 84 -4.79 -18.33 1.89
CA ARG A 84 -4.94 -17.13 2.72
C ARG A 84 -5.77 -17.40 3.98
N ASP A 85 -6.70 -18.35 3.95
CA ASP A 85 -7.53 -18.68 5.11
C ASP A 85 -6.73 -19.36 6.25
N LYS A 86 -5.53 -19.89 5.94
CA LYS A 86 -4.58 -20.44 6.92
C LYS A 86 -3.73 -19.36 7.59
N VAL A 87 -3.73 -18.14 7.06
CA VAL A 87 -2.99 -17.00 7.62
C VAL A 87 -3.80 -16.40 8.78
N PRO A 88 -3.22 -16.20 9.97
CA PRO A 88 -3.90 -15.54 11.08
C PRO A 88 -4.52 -14.20 10.68
N VAL A 89 -5.77 -13.97 11.08
CA VAL A 89 -6.56 -12.78 10.71
C VAL A 89 -5.85 -11.47 11.06
N HIS A 90 -5.13 -11.42 12.18
CA HIS A 90 -4.38 -10.22 12.58
C HIS A 90 -3.28 -9.85 11.55
N ILE A 91 -2.59 -10.85 10.98
CA ILE A 91 -1.58 -10.63 9.93
C ILE A 91 -2.26 -10.15 8.65
N GLN A 92 -3.37 -10.78 8.25
CA GLN A 92 -4.12 -10.36 7.07
C GLN A 92 -4.52 -8.88 7.17
N ARG A 93 -5.05 -8.48 8.34
CA ARG A 93 -5.45 -7.08 8.62
C ARG A 93 -4.29 -6.10 8.53
N LEU A 94 -3.09 -6.46 8.99
CA LEU A 94 -1.90 -5.59 8.87
C LEU A 94 -1.53 -5.31 7.41
N PHE A 95 -1.58 -6.34 6.55
CA PHE A 95 -1.27 -6.17 5.13
C PHE A 95 -2.38 -5.40 4.39
N VAL A 96 -3.65 -5.63 4.74
CA VAL A 96 -4.76 -4.81 4.22
C VAL A 96 -4.62 -3.35 4.65
N LEU A 97 -4.29 -3.08 5.92
CA LEU A 97 -4.07 -1.73 6.43
C LEU A 97 -2.89 -1.05 5.70
N SER A 98 -1.81 -1.78 5.45
CA SER A 98 -0.68 -1.26 4.66
C SER A 98 -1.10 -0.92 3.22
N PHE A 99 -1.90 -1.77 2.59
CA PHE A 99 -2.43 -1.52 1.24
C PHE A 99 -3.32 -0.27 1.19
N VAL A 100 -4.27 -0.15 2.13
CA VAL A 100 -5.16 1.03 2.21
C VAL A 100 -4.37 2.31 2.49
N LEU A 101 -3.37 2.26 3.38
CA LEU A 101 -2.48 3.39 3.65
C LEU A 101 -1.73 3.83 2.38
N PHE A 102 -1.20 2.89 1.62
CA PHE A 102 -0.51 3.20 0.36
C PHE A 102 -1.45 3.83 -0.67
N ILE A 103 -2.60 3.19 -0.93
CA ILE A 103 -3.56 3.67 -1.93
C ILE A 103 -4.10 5.05 -1.55
N SER A 104 -4.49 5.27 -0.29
CA SER A 104 -4.96 6.59 0.17
C SER A 104 -3.88 7.67 0.01
N SER A 105 -2.64 7.39 0.42
CA SER A 105 -1.52 8.33 0.28
C SER A 105 -1.21 8.65 -1.18
N ALA A 106 -1.18 7.63 -2.04
CA ALA A 106 -0.97 7.79 -3.47
C ALA A 106 -2.12 8.56 -4.15
N SER A 107 -3.37 8.30 -3.75
CA SER A 107 -4.53 9.04 -4.23
C SER A 107 -4.50 10.51 -3.82
N CYS A 108 -4.07 10.83 -2.59
CA CYS A 108 -3.87 12.22 -2.16
C CYS A 108 -2.82 12.94 -3.02
N LEU A 109 -1.67 12.30 -3.27
CA LEU A 109 -0.63 12.89 -4.13
C LEU A 109 -1.14 13.12 -5.55
N LEU A 110 -1.79 12.11 -6.13
CA LEU A 110 -2.32 12.19 -7.49
C LEU A 110 -3.39 13.28 -7.60
N ALA A 111 -4.30 13.37 -6.62
CA ALA A 111 -5.30 14.44 -6.56
C ALA A 111 -4.66 15.83 -6.48
N GLY A 112 -3.63 16.00 -5.64
CA GLY A 112 -2.89 17.27 -5.55
C GLY A 112 -2.27 17.68 -6.89
N VAL A 113 -1.63 16.74 -7.59
CA VAL A 113 -1.05 17.00 -8.92
C VAL A 113 -2.13 17.37 -9.95
N ILE A 114 -3.24 16.64 -9.98
CA ILE A 114 -4.34 16.89 -10.91
C ILE A 114 -4.96 18.27 -10.67
N ILE A 115 -5.21 18.64 -9.41
CA ILE A 115 -5.79 19.95 -9.07
C ILE A 115 -4.84 21.08 -9.46
N HIS A 116 -3.53 20.93 -9.16
CA HIS A 116 -2.53 21.92 -9.56
C HIS A 116 -2.55 22.16 -11.07
N HIS A 117 -2.58 21.10 -11.86
CA HIS A 117 -2.57 21.19 -13.32
C HIS A 117 -3.85 21.77 -13.93
N ILE A 118 -5.01 21.60 -13.27
CA ILE A 118 -6.31 22.08 -13.80
C ILE A 118 -6.62 23.51 -13.37
N TYR A 119 -6.23 23.90 -12.15
CA TYR A 119 -6.71 25.14 -11.51
C TYR A 119 -5.62 26.17 -11.22
N ILE A 120 -4.33 25.80 -11.25
CA ILE A 120 -3.21 26.69 -10.89
C ILE A 120 -2.31 26.97 -12.10
N GLU A 121 -1.92 25.93 -12.84
CA GLU A 121 -1.27 26.06 -14.16
C GLU A 121 -2.29 26.48 -15.24
#